data_AF-A0A969T7W6-F1
#
_entry.id   AF-A0A969T7W6-F1
#
_cell.length_a   1.000
_cell.length_b   1.000
_cell.length_c   1.000
_cell.angle_alpha   90.00
_cell.angle_beta   90.00
_cell.angle_gamma   90.00
#
_symmetry.space_group_name_H-M   'P 1'
#
loop_
_entity.id
_entity.type
_entity.pdbx_description
1 polymer ?
#
loop_
_entity_poly.entity_id
_entity_poly.type
_entity_poly.pdbx_seq_one_letter_code
_entity_poly.pdbx_strand_id
1 'polypeptide(L)'
;MHTGKSYKFSEFVLWIRRNIYWLLVIGIIPVVIYQVFNLKWVAIPWTVVSLLGKVGESTENPFEGNSNDVPISQISRTIEIDMREMLSETSLPPALQPKNDIIL
;
A
#
# COMPACT_ATOMS: atom_id res chain seq x y z
N MET A 1 32.23 14.30 -9.55
CA MET A 1 31.78 15.65 -9.94
C MET A 1 32.36 15.95 -11.33
N HIS A 2 31.53 15.94 -12.38
CA HIS A 2 31.94 16.26 -13.75
C HIS A 2 31.26 17.55 -14.21
N THR A 3 31.64 18.65 -13.56
CA THR A 3 31.13 19.99 -13.85
C THR A 3 32.07 20.63 -14.88
N GLY A 4 31.73 20.61 -16.18
CA GLY A 4 32.41 21.49 -17.13
C GLY A 4 32.59 21.08 -18.59
N LYS A 5 32.08 19.96 -19.10
CA LYS A 5 32.08 19.71 -20.56
C LYS A 5 30.65 19.69 -21.10
N SER A 6 30.38 20.53 -22.11
CA SER A 6 29.15 20.47 -22.89
C SER A 6 29.07 19.08 -23.53
N TYR A 7 28.17 18.24 -23.03
CA TYR A 7 27.89 16.95 -23.65
C TYR A 7 27.43 17.21 -25.08
N LYS A 8 28.12 16.60 -26.05
CA LYS A 8 27.60 16.56 -27.41
C LYS A 8 26.37 15.65 -27.41
N PHE A 9 25.34 16.02 -28.18
CA PHE A 9 24.09 15.26 -28.25
C PHE A 9 24.31 13.76 -28.55
N SER A 10 25.32 13.42 -29.35
CA SER A 10 25.70 12.04 -29.64
C SER A 10 26.22 11.25 -28.43
N GLU A 11 27.04 11.86 -27.58
CA GLU A 11 27.55 11.23 -26.36
C GLU A 11 26.42 10.99 -25.35
N PHE A 12 25.48 11.94 -25.27
CA PHE A 12 24.28 11.82 -24.44
C PHE A 12 23.39 10.66 -24.91
N VAL A 13 23.16 10.52 -26.21
CA VAL A 13 22.38 9.40 -26.77
C VAL A 13 23.09 8.08 -26.51
N LEU A 14 24.41 7.99 -26.70
CA LEU A 14 25.18 6.79 -26.39
C LEU A 14 25.10 6.38 -24.92
N TRP A 15 25.12 7.36 -24.02
CA TRP A 15 24.98 7.13 -22.58
C TRP A 15 23.59 6.59 -22.19
N ILE A 16 22.51 7.06 -22.84
CA ILE A 16 21.13 6.63 -22.56
C ILE A 16 20.75 5.33 -23.29
N ARG A 17 21.50 4.88 -24.30
CA ARG A 17 21.17 3.69 -25.12
C ARG A 17 20.72 2.48 -24.31
N ARG A 18 21.37 2.18 -23.18
CA ARG A 18 20.97 1.08 -22.30
C ARG A 18 19.56 1.26 -21.74
N ASN A 19 19.21 2.47 -21.32
CA ASN A 19 17.86 2.78 -20.83
C ASN A 19 16.83 2.75 -21.98
N ILE A 20 17.20 3.21 -23.17
CA ILE A 20 16.36 3.11 -24.38
C ILE A 20 16.05 1.65 -24.71
N TYR A 21 17.04 0.76 -24.68
CA TYR A 21 16.81 -0.66 -24.94
C TYR A 21 15.87 -1.28 -23.90
N TRP A 22 16.07 -0.98 -22.61
CA TRP A 22 15.17 -1.44 -21.56
C TRP A 22 13.73 -0.93 -21.73
N LEU A 23 13.55 0.35 -22.03
CA LEU A 23 12.24 0.96 -22.24
C LEU A 23 11.55 0.39 -23.49
N LEU A 24 12.30 0.17 -24.57
CA LEU A 24 11.78 -0.46 -25.78
C LEU A 24 11.31 -1.88 -25.50
N VAL A 25 12.11 -2.68 -24.79
CA VAL A 25 11.73 -4.06 -24.45
C VAL A 25 10.49 -4.08 -23.57
N ILE A 26 10.45 -3.26 -22.51
CA ILE A 26 9.30 -3.16 -21.61
C ILE A 26 8.04 -2.64 -22.32
N GLY A 27 8.17 -1.75 -23.31
CA GLY A 27 7.05 -1.24 -24.08
C GLY A 27 6.55 -2.19 -25.17
N ILE A 28 7.47 -2.86 -25.87
CA ILE A 28 7.13 -3.76 -26.98
C ILE A 28 6.51 -5.06 -26.46
N ILE A 29 7.02 -5.62 -25.35
CA ILE A 29 6.55 -6.92 -24.84
C ILE A 29 5.01 -6.91 -24.61
N PRO A 30 4.42 -5.98 -23.84
CA PRO A 30 2.97 -5.94 -23.63
C PRO A 30 2.20 -5.68 -24.92
N VAL A 31 2.72 -4.85 -25.83
CA VAL A 31 2.07 -4.54 -27.11
C VAL A 31 2.01 -5.78 -28.00
N VAL A 32 3.10 -6.54 -28.08
CA VAL A 32 3.15 -7.80 -28.84
C VAL A 32 2.21 -8.83 -28.21
N ILE A 33 2.19 -8.96 -26.89
CA ILE A 33 1.24 -9.83 -26.16
C ILE A 33 -0.21 -9.44 -26.48
N TYR A 34 -0.52 -8.15 -26.49
CA TYR A 34 -1.86 -7.64 -26.78
C TYR A 34 -2.27 -7.88 -28.23
N GLN A 35 -1.41 -7.54 -29.20
CA GLN A 35 -1.75 -7.56 -30.63
C GLN A 35 -1.57 -8.93 -31.29
N VAL A 36 -0.49 -9.65 -31.00
CA VAL A 36 -0.14 -10.92 -31.67
C VAL A 36 -0.84 -12.10 -31.02
N PHE A 37 -0.86 -12.16 -29.68
CA PHE A 37 -1.49 -13.25 -28.94
C PHE A 37 -2.96 -12.96 -28.58
N ASN A 38 -3.48 -11.79 -28.96
CA ASN A 38 -4.85 -11.34 -28.69
C ASN A 38 -5.21 -11.35 -27.19
N LEU A 39 -4.20 -11.26 -26.32
CA LEU A 39 -4.34 -11.27 -24.86
C LEU A 39 -4.68 -9.86 -24.36
N LYS A 40 -5.93 -9.45 -24.59
CA LYS A 40 -6.45 -8.11 -24.23
C LYS A 40 -6.39 -7.77 -22.74
N TRP A 41 -6.21 -8.78 -21.88
CA TRP A 41 -6.32 -8.74 -20.44
C TRP A 41 -5.09 -8.06 -19.83
N VAL A 42 -3.97 -8.03 -20.59
CA VAL A 42 -2.75 -7.31 -20.22
C VAL A 42 -2.94 -5.80 -20.14
N ALA A 43 -3.99 -5.27 -20.79
CA ALA A 43 -4.34 -3.86 -20.78
C ALA A 43 -5.03 -3.42 -19.47
N ILE A 44 -5.41 -4.38 -18.61
CA ILE A 44 -6.01 -4.07 -17.32
C ILE A 44 -4.97 -3.36 -16.44
N PRO A 45 -5.31 -2.21 -15.82
CA PRO A 45 -4.42 -1.52 -14.90
C PRO A 45 -4.16 -2.39 -13.66
N TRP A 46 -3.00 -3.04 -13.63
CA TRP A 46 -2.60 -3.93 -12.52
C TRP A 46 -2.54 -3.21 -11.16
N THR A 47 -2.29 -1.90 -11.16
CA THR A 47 -2.33 -1.08 -9.94
C THR A 47 -3.72 -1.12 -9.31
N VAL A 48 -4.77 -0.91 -10.08
CA VAL A 48 -6.17 -0.95 -9.61
C VAL A 48 -6.54 -2.36 -9.12
N VAL A 49 -6.12 -3.39 -9.85
CA VAL A 49 -6.37 -4.80 -9.44
C VAL A 49 -5.71 -5.10 -8.09
N SER A 50 -4.45 -4.68 -7.90
CA SER A 50 -3.73 -4.90 -6.65
C SER A 50 -4.32 -4.12 -5.47
N LEU A 51 -4.79 -2.90 -5.71
CA LEU A 51 -5.46 -2.08 -4.71
C LEU A 51 -6.78 -2.72 -4.28
N LEU A 52 -7.58 -3.16 -5.24
CA LEU A 52 -8.85 -3.81 -4.96
C LEU A 52 -8.67 -5.10 -4.14
N GLY A 53 -7.64 -5.90 -4.46
CA GLY A 53 -7.30 -7.08 -3.67
C GLY A 53 -6.97 -6.76 -2.21
N LYS A 54 -6.12 -5.74 -1.98
CA LYS A 54 -5.75 -5.31 -0.62
C LYS A 54 -6.92 -4.74 0.17
N VAL A 55 -7.80 -3.98 -0.48
CA VAL A 55 -9.00 -3.46 0.17
C VAL A 55 -9.93 -4.62 0.52
N GLY A 56 -10.13 -5.57 -0.39
CA GLY A 56 -10.93 -6.77 -0.13
C GLY A 56 -10.43 -7.54 1.09
N GLU A 57 -9.13 -7.86 1.12
CA GLU A 57 -8.46 -8.54 2.24
C GLU A 57 -8.66 -7.77 3.56
N SER A 58 -8.46 -6.44 3.55
CA SER A 58 -8.66 -5.60 4.74
C SER A 58 -10.12 -5.49 5.19
N THR A 59 -11.09 -5.93 4.40
CA THR A 59 -12.54 -5.84 4.72
C THR A 59 -13.20 -7.18 5.00
N GLU A 60 -12.50 -8.30 4.81
CA GLU A 60 -13.06 -9.64 5.02
C GLU A 60 -13.31 -9.92 6.50
N ASN A 61 -12.37 -9.53 7.36
CA ASN A 61 -12.45 -9.73 8.80
C ASN A 61 -12.02 -8.47 9.55
N PRO A 62 -12.95 -7.70 10.14
CA PRO A 62 -12.65 -6.43 10.79
C PRO A 62 -12.17 -6.58 12.24
N PHE A 63 -11.71 -7.77 12.64
CA PHE A 63 -11.34 -8.12 14.01
C PHE A 63 -9.91 -8.68 14.12
N GLU A 64 -9.06 -8.37 13.15
CA GLU A 64 -7.67 -8.83 13.09
C GLU A 64 -6.70 -7.85 13.78
N GLY A 65 -7.18 -6.66 14.13
CA GLY A 65 -6.39 -5.62 14.78
C GLY A 65 -5.59 -4.77 13.80
N ASN A 66 -6.04 -4.68 12.54
CA ASN A 66 -5.52 -3.74 11.57
C ASN A 66 -5.97 -2.30 11.90
N SER A 67 -5.27 -1.32 11.34
CA SER A 67 -5.60 0.10 11.41
C SER A 67 -7.02 0.50 10.98
N ASN A 68 -7.66 -0.30 10.11
CA ASN A 68 -9.01 -0.05 9.62
C ASN A 68 -10.08 -0.91 10.33
N ASP A 69 -9.67 -1.72 11.30
CA ASP A 69 -10.53 -2.68 11.99
C ASP A 69 -11.33 -2.01 13.11
N VAL A 70 -12.32 -2.74 13.64
CA VAL A 70 -13.07 -2.30 14.81
C VAL A 70 -12.15 -2.39 16.03
N PRO A 71 -12.02 -1.32 16.85
CA PRO A 71 -11.15 -1.31 18.02
C PRO A 71 -11.77 -2.07 19.19
N ILE A 72 -11.84 -3.40 19.08
CA ILE A 72 -12.45 -4.28 20.10
C ILE A 72 -11.73 -4.13 21.44
N SER A 73 -10.41 -3.92 21.44
CA SER A 73 -9.65 -3.80 22.68
C SER A 73 -10.06 -2.55 23.45
N GLN A 74 -10.27 -1.43 22.74
CA GLN A 74 -10.81 -0.22 23.34
C GLN A 74 -12.23 -0.43 23.85
N ILE A 75 -13.12 -1.02 23.06
CA ILE A 75 -14.51 -1.26 23.48
C ILE A 75 -14.53 -2.15 24.74
N SER A 76 -13.74 -3.21 24.76
CA SER A 76 -13.60 -4.09 25.93
C SER A 76 -13.04 -3.35 27.14
N ARG A 77 -12.04 -2.48 26.95
CA ARG A 77 -11.49 -1.65 28.03
C ARG A 77 -12.55 -0.69 28.59
N THR A 78 -13.34 -0.06 27.74
CA THR A 78 -14.43 0.83 28.18
C THR A 78 -15.47 0.05 28.98
N ILE A 79 -15.90 -1.12 28.49
CA ILE A 79 -16.84 -1.98 29.23
C ILE A 79 -16.26 -2.40 30.58
N GLU A 80 -14.97 -2.76 30.64
CA GLU A 80 -14.30 -3.11 31.90
C GLU A 80 -14.32 -1.94 32.90
N ILE A 81 -14.08 -0.71 32.44
CA ILE A 81 -14.14 0.49 33.28
C ILE A 81 -15.56 0.71 33.78
N ASP A 82 -16.55 0.71 32.88
CA ASP A 82 -17.96 0.94 33.21
C ASP A 82 -18.46 -0.08 34.25
N MET A 83 -18.10 -1.37 34.08
CA MET A 83 -18.48 -2.41 35.03
C MET A 83 -17.86 -2.20 36.42
N ARG A 84 -16.59 -1.82 36.49
CA ARG A 84 -15.91 -1.56 37.77
C ARG A 84 -16.46 -0.30 38.46
N GLU A 85 -16.81 0.72 37.70
CA GLU A 85 -17.49 1.91 38.21
C GLU A 85 -18.87 1.58 38.80
N MET A 86 -19.66 0.73 38.13
CA MET A 86 -20.94 0.26 38.65
C MET A 86 -20.80 -0.52 39.96
N LEU A 87 -19.67 -1.21 40.16
CA LEU A 87 -19.33 -1.92 41.39
C LEU A 87 -18.68 -1.02 42.47
N SER A 88 -18.55 0.28 42.22
CA SER A 88 -17.88 1.25 43.10
C SER A 88 -16.41 0.90 43.40
N GLU A 89 -15.73 0.22 42.48
CA GLU A 89 -14.29 -0.05 42.59
C GLU A 89 -13.48 1.22 42.29
N THR A 90 -12.45 1.48 43.09
CA THR A 90 -11.56 2.65 42.92
C THR A 90 -10.31 2.35 42.09
N SER A 91 -10.01 1.07 41.82
CA SER A 91 -8.89 0.66 40.95
C SER A 91 -9.37 0.41 39.52
N LEU A 92 -9.54 1.49 38.75
CA LEU A 92 -9.89 1.42 37.34
C LEU A 92 -8.64 1.19 36.45
N PRO A 93 -8.72 0.32 35.43
CA PRO A 93 -7.64 0.19 34.45
C PRO A 93 -7.56 1.46 33.59
N PRO A 94 -6.36 1.84 33.12
CA PRO A 94 -6.20 3.02 32.27
C PRO A 94 -6.87 2.80 30.90
N ALA A 95 -7.46 3.87 30.36
CA ALA A 95 -7.95 3.88 28.98
C ALA A 95 -6.80 3.62 28.00
N LEU A 96 -7.05 2.78 26.99
CA LEU A 96 -6.07 2.51 25.93
C LEU A 96 -5.81 3.82 25.16
N GLN A 97 -4.53 4.14 25.00
CA GLN A 97 -4.11 5.32 24.26
C GLN A 97 -3.86 4.92 22.79
N PRO A 98 -4.12 5.83 21.83
CA PRO A 98 -3.78 5.60 20.44
C PRO A 98 -2.27 5.35 20.29
N LYS A 99 -1.90 4.35 19.50
CA LYS A 99 -0.51 4.12 19.10
C LYS A 99 -0.39 4.43 17.62
N ASN A 100 0.48 5.38 17.26
CA ASN A 100 0.65 5.87 15.88
C ASN A 100 -0.67 6.38 15.28
N ASP A 101 -1.43 7.16 16.04
CA ASP A 101 -2.75 7.69 15.66
C ASP A 101 -3.83 6.64 15.37
N ILE A 102 -3.57 5.37 15.72
CA ILE A 102 -4.52 4.26 15.59
C ILE A 102 -4.95 3.82 16.97
N ILE A 103 -6.26 3.69 17.14
CA ILE A 103 -6.90 3.10 18.31
C ILE A 103 -7.15 1.62 18.01
N LEU A 104 -6.73 0.72 18.91
CA LEU A 104 -6.87 -0.74 18.78
C LEU A 104 -7.84 -1.31 19.84
#